data_AF-A0A6L5K6N9-F1
#
_entry.id   AF-A0A6L5K6N9-F1
#
_cell.length_a   1.000
_cell.length_b   1.000
_cell.length_c   1.000
_cell.angle_alpha   90.00
_cell.angle_beta   90.00
_cell.angle_gamma   90.00
#
_symmetry.space_group_name_H-M   'P 1'
#
loop_
_entity.id
_entity.type
_entity.pdbx_description
1 polymer ?
#
loop_
_entity_poly.entity_id
_entity_poly.type
_entity_poly.pdbx_seq_one_letter_code
_entity_poly.pdbx_strand_id
1 'polypeptide(L)'
;MLLKTRVFDLCPGRYKNLSELAEAMEISVSQVYRVQEGKRNINCKFIIGAIKAFPGCSFDDLFYFIPEVPAAPAPAPAVPRP
;
A
#
# COMPACT_ATOMS: atom_id res chain seq x y z
N MET A 1 4.45 -9.90 -8.76
CA MET A 1 3.54 -8.73 -8.93
C MET A 1 3.07 -8.34 -7.54
N LEU A 2 3.36 -7.11 -7.10
CA LEU A 2 2.93 -6.63 -5.78
C LEU A 2 1.67 -5.77 -5.91
N LEU A 3 0.69 -5.99 -5.04
CA LEU A 3 -0.44 -5.08 -4.89
C LEU A 3 -0.03 -3.92 -3.98
N LYS A 4 -0.14 -2.69 -4.47
CA LYS A 4 -0.01 -1.46 -3.67
C LYS A 4 -1.35 -0.73 -3.60
N THR A 5 -1.44 0.20 -2.66
CA THR A 5 -2.64 1.00 -2.43
C THR A 5 -2.35 2.49 -2.56
N ARG A 6 -3.33 3.24 -3.07
CA ARG A 6 -3.38 4.70 -3.12
C ARG A 6 -4.30 5.29 -2.05
N VAL A 7 -4.87 4.46 -1.20
CA VAL A 7 -5.77 4.89 -0.11
C VAL A 7 -5.12 6.00 0.74
N PHE A 8 -3.83 5.88 1.05
CA PHE A 8 -3.08 6.89 1.80
C PHE A 8 -2.93 8.24 1.08
N ASP A 9 -2.90 8.22 -0.25
CA ASP A 9 -2.80 9.40 -1.11
C ASP A 9 -4.18 10.10 -1.25
N LEU A 10 -5.25 9.32 -1.11
CA LEU A 10 -6.66 9.77 -1.11
C LEU A 10 -7.17 10.19 0.28
N CYS A 11 -6.38 9.98 1.34
CA CYS A 11 -6.69 10.41 2.71
C CYS A 11 -6.78 11.93 2.92
N PRO A 12 -5.84 12.77 2.43
CA PRO A 12 -5.85 14.21 2.72
C PRO A 12 -7.14 14.84 2.20
N GLY A 13 -7.97 15.33 3.14
CA GLY A 13 -9.28 15.93 2.88
C GLY A 13 -10.49 15.04 3.21
N ARG A 14 -10.31 13.72 3.36
CA ARG A 14 -11.37 12.77 3.78
C ARG A 14 -11.23 12.30 5.22
N TYR A 15 -10.00 12.08 5.69
CA TYR A 15 -9.70 11.59 7.03
C TYR A 15 -8.59 12.45 7.65
N LYS A 16 -8.72 12.82 8.93
CA LYS A 16 -7.68 13.64 9.58
C LYS A 16 -6.43 12.81 9.85
N ASN A 17 -6.60 11.54 10.23
CA ASN A 17 -5.54 10.66 10.67
C ASN A 17 -5.75 9.21 10.21
N LEU A 18 -4.68 8.40 10.27
CA LEU A 18 -4.72 6.96 9.97
C LEU A 18 -5.64 6.18 10.90
N SER A 19 -5.87 6.66 12.13
CA SER A 19 -6.82 6.04 13.06
C SER A 19 -8.26 6.16 12.55
N GLU A 20 -8.67 7.34 12.09
CA GLU A 20 -10.01 7.53 11.50
C GLU A 20 -10.18 6.70 10.22
N LEU A 21 -9.12 6.63 9.40
CA LEU A 21 -9.12 5.74 8.24
C LEU A 21 -9.34 4.29 8.66
N ALA A 22 -8.63 3.82 9.70
CA ALA A 22 -8.76 2.44 10.18
C ALA A 22 -10.18 2.15 10.70
N GLU A 23 -10.78 3.09 11.41
CA GLU A 23 -12.16 3.01 11.88
C GLU A 23 -13.14 2.95 10.70
N ALA A 24 -13.00 3.81 9.69
CA ALA A 24 -13.82 3.80 8.49
C ALA A 24 -13.64 2.53 7.65
N MET A 25 -12.44 1.96 7.66
CA MET A 25 -12.12 0.70 7.00
C MET A 25 -12.49 -0.53 7.84
N GLU A 26 -12.98 -0.35 9.07
CA GLU A 26 -13.27 -1.43 10.03
C GLU A 26 -12.09 -2.40 10.24
N ILE A 27 -10.86 -1.87 10.25
CA ILE A 27 -9.63 -2.65 10.50
C ILE A 27 -8.83 -2.06 11.66
N SER A 28 -7.89 -2.85 12.18
CA SER A 28 -7.01 -2.38 13.23
C SER A 28 -6.04 -1.33 12.70
N VAL A 29 -5.87 -0.23 13.45
CA VAL A 29 -4.88 0.83 13.20
C VAL A 29 -3.48 0.26 12.96
N SER A 30 -3.10 -0.76 13.73
CA SER A 30 -1.82 -1.47 13.57
C SER A 30 -1.65 -2.15 12.21
N GLN A 31 -2.76 -2.59 11.57
CA GLN A 31 -2.69 -3.10 10.21
C GLN A 31 -2.45 -1.98 9.20
N VAL A 32 -3.10 -0.84 9.38
CA VAL A 32 -2.91 0.33 8.51
C VAL A 32 -1.45 0.77 8.50
N TYR A 33 -0.84 0.94 9.69
CA TYR A 33 0.59 1.28 9.80
C TYR A 33 1.49 0.24 9.13
N ARG A 34 1.25 -1.06 9.34
CA ARG A 34 2.07 -2.13 8.74
C ARG A 34 1.99 -2.17 7.22
N VAL A 35 0.83 -1.86 6.64
CA VAL A 35 0.64 -1.77 5.19
C VAL A 35 1.31 -0.49 4.65
N GLN A 36 1.17 0.63 5.35
CA GLN A 36 1.81 1.89 4.99
C GLN A 36 3.34 1.79 5.00
N GLU A 37 3.91 1.17 6.02
CA GLU A 37 5.36 0.93 6.14
C GLU A 37 5.88 -0.11 5.14
N GLY A 38 4.99 -0.76 4.36
CA GLY A 38 5.37 -1.83 3.44
C GLY A 38 5.82 -3.12 4.12
N LYS A 39 5.67 -3.24 5.45
CA LYS A 39 6.03 -4.43 6.23
C LYS A 39 5.09 -5.62 5.98
N ARG A 40 3.90 -5.37 5.43
CA ARG A 40 2.90 -6.41 5.18
C ARG A 40 2.17 -6.17 3.86
N ASN A 41 1.94 -7.25 3.11
CA ASN A 41 1.08 -7.23 1.93
C ASN A 41 -0.37 -6.90 2.30
N ILE A 42 -1.04 -6.24 1.36
CA ILE A 42 -2.46 -5.89 1.44
C ILE A 42 -3.28 -7.19 1.46
N ASN A 43 -4.17 -7.32 2.44
CA ASN A 43 -5.06 -8.48 2.59
C ASN A 43 -6.50 -8.14 2.16
N CYS A 44 -7.32 -9.15 1.90
CA CYS A 44 -8.74 -9.01 1.56
C CYS A 44 -9.52 -8.13 2.55
N LYS A 45 -9.24 -8.22 3.86
CA LYS A 45 -9.86 -7.34 4.86
C LYS A 45 -9.54 -5.85 4.63
N PHE A 46 -8.30 -5.54 4.25
CA PHE A 46 -7.90 -4.18 3.93
C PHE A 46 -8.59 -3.69 2.66
N ILE A 47 -8.72 -4.55 1.65
CA ILE A 47 -9.41 -4.25 0.40
C ILE A 47 -10.88 -3.92 0.67
N ILE A 48 -11.59 -4.81 1.38
CA ILE A 48 -13.01 -4.63 1.71
C ILE A 48 -13.19 -3.35 2.54
N GLY A 49 -12.32 -3.12 3.53
CA GLY A 49 -12.33 -1.92 4.34
C GLY A 49 -12.13 -0.64 3.51
N ALA A 50 -11.18 -0.65 2.58
CA ALA A 50 -10.92 0.51 1.72
C ALA A 50 -12.12 0.82 0.84
N ILE A 51 -12.74 -0.20 0.22
CA ILE A 51 -13.92 -0.01 -0.62
C ILE A 51 -15.09 0.55 0.20
N LYS A 52 -15.26 0.10 1.45
CA LYS A 52 -16.28 0.64 2.36
C LYS A 52 -16.00 2.09 2.77
N ALA A 53 -14.75 2.40 3.10
CA ALA A 53 -14.32 3.75 3.47
C ALA A 53 -14.47 4.73 2.29
N PHE A 54 -14.30 4.26 1.06
CA PHE A 54 -14.40 5.07 -0.15
C PHE A 54 -15.54 4.59 -1.07
N PRO A 55 -16.82 4.82 -0.69
CA PRO A 55 -17.99 4.30 -1.42
C PRO A 55 -18.21 4.92 -2.82
N GLY A 56 -17.29 5.75 -3.31
CA GLY A 56 -17.29 6.31 -4.67
C GLY A 56 -16.02 6.02 -5.47
N CYS A 57 -15.08 5.25 -4.92
CA CYS A 57 -13.87 4.84 -5.60
C CYS A 57 -13.97 3.36 -5.95
N SER A 58 -13.58 3.00 -7.18
CA SER A 58 -13.49 1.60 -7.59
C SER A 58 -12.22 0.95 -7.03
N PHE A 59 -12.14 -0.39 -7.07
CA PHE A 59 -10.94 -1.12 -6.65
C PHE A 59 -9.68 -0.62 -7.37
N ASP A 60 -9.76 -0.34 -8.68
CA ASP A 60 -8.65 0.13 -9.50
C ASP A 60 -8.16 1.55 -9.14
N ASP A 61 -9.06 2.41 -8.62
CA ASP A 61 -8.70 3.72 -8.08
C ASP A 61 -7.92 3.59 -6.76
N LEU A 62 -8.30 2.62 -5.93
CA LEU A 62 -7.76 2.42 -4.58
C LEU A 62 -6.49 1.57 -4.58
N PHE A 63 -6.35 0.66 -5.55
CA PHE A 63 -5.32 -0.37 -5.59
C PHE A 63 -4.75 -0.51 -6.99
N TYR A 64 -3.45 -0.76 -7.06
CA TYR A 64 -2.75 -0.94 -8.32
C TYR A 64 -1.67 -2.00 -8.16
N PHE A 65 -1.43 -2.73 -9.24
CA PHE A 65 -0.37 -3.73 -9.28
C PHE A 65 0.91 -3.09 -9.81
N ILE A 66 2.03 -3.40 -9.15
CA ILE A 66 3.35 -3.03 -9.63
C ILE A 66 4.08 -4.30 -10.07
N PRO A 67 4.74 -4.28 -11.24
CA PRO A 67 5.70 -5.31 -11.56
C PRO A 67 6.74 -5.37 -10.44
N GLU A 68 7.04 -6.58 -10.01
CA GLU A 68 8.12 -6.82 -9.07
C GLU A 68 9.39 -6.50 -9.86
N VAL A 69 9.92 -5.30 -9.71
CA VAL A 69 11.19 -4.94 -10.35
C VAL A 69 12.22 -5.85 -9.71
N PRO A 70 12.80 -6.83 -10.43
CA PRO A 70 13.94 -7.55 -9.90
C PRO A 70 14.98 -6.47 -9.63
N ALA A 71 15.39 -6.34 -8.37
CA ALA A 71 16.40 -5.38 -7.97
C ALA A 71 17.52 -5.45 -9.01
N ALA A 72 17.79 -4.32 -9.68
CA ALA A 72 18.82 -4.24 -10.70
C ALA A 72 20.05 -4.98 -10.16
N PRO A 73 20.66 -5.92 -10.92
CA PRO A 73 21.83 -6.62 -10.43
C PRO A 73 22.82 -5.55 -9.98
N ALA A 74 23.22 -5.64 -8.70
CA ALA A 74 24.19 -4.73 -8.11
C ALA A 74 25.34 -4.55 -9.11
N PRO A 75 25.87 -3.32 -9.30
CA PRO A 75 26.97 -3.11 -10.23
C PRO A 75 28.05 -4.14 -9.91
N ALA A 76 28.37 -4.98 -10.90
CA ALA A 76 29.32 -6.07 -10.74
C ALA A 76 30.59 -5.53 -10.05
N PRO A 77 31.16 -6.25 -9.06
CA PRO A 77 32.37 -5.79 -8.41
C PRO A 77 33.42 -5.53 -9.50
N ALA A 78 33.92 -4.29 -9.55
CA ALA A 78 34.95 -3.89 -10.50
C ALA A 78 36.14 -4.82 -10.30
N VAL A 79 36.30 -5.77 -11.22
CA VAL A 79 37.43 -6.70 -11.25
C VAL A 79 38.67 -5.82 -11.45
N PRO A 80 39.62 -5.78 -10.50
CA PRO A 80 40.85 -5.05 -10.75
C PRO A 80 41.57 -5.79 -11.88
N ARG A 81 41.79 -5.07 -13.00
CA ARG A 81 42.58 -5.57 -14.13
C ARG A 81 44.04 -5.80 -13.68
N PRO A 82 44.71 -6.84 -14.21
CA PRO A 82 46.07 -7.23 -13.83
C PRO A 82 47.12 -6.18 -14.21
#